data_AF-A0A2V8PHU5-F1
#
_entry.id   AF-A0A2V8PHU5-F1
#
_cell.length_a   1.000
_cell.length_b   1.000
_cell.length_c   1.000
_cell.angle_alpha   90.00
_cell.angle_beta   90.00
_cell.angle_gamma   90.00
#
_symmetry.space_group_name_H-M   'P 1'
#
loop_
_entity.id
_entity.type
_entity.pdbx_description
1 polymer ?
#
loop_
_entity_poly.entity_id
_entity_poly.type
_entity_poly.pdbx_seq_one_letter_code
_entity_poly.pdbx_strand_id
1 'polypeptide(L)'
;MLESFSVNQKRRVLSRGAHIITRFMIQPEKHIDTAVLPLVLLFCLILLLIAGGFSAQSQEAVWTKQEAAIRDQIRRLRSLPDDARARTTKQLALDIRRLPAKPHKLDLAFAIANLSTEGDFGRETLQEVATTLADALRADPPPMMGTEPAPPYVELAELVRYEHVKANADDPQFAAALAKLDADDQSRQRADFTLTDLQGKAWTLQALRGKVVLVNFWATWCDPCRREMPDLETLYRRFKNQGLVVLAISDDDAGKVKQLIVEKRFTYPVLLDPGRKVTDLFRIEGIPKSFVYDRDGKLVAQAIDMRTRGQFLEMLAQAGLH
;
A
#
# COMPACT_ATOMS: atom_id res chain seq x y z
N MET A 1 -8.71 -12.65 3.39
CA MET A 1 -8.61 -11.18 3.39
C MET A 1 -7.95 -10.62 2.12
N LEU A 2 -7.30 -11.44 1.27
CA LEU A 2 -6.85 -11.04 -0.08
C LEU A 2 -7.87 -11.35 -1.19
N GLU A 3 -8.76 -12.33 -1.02
CA GLU A 3 -9.84 -12.61 -1.99
C GLU A 3 -10.96 -11.55 -2.00
N SER A 4 -11.11 -10.78 -0.93
CA SER A 4 -12.21 -9.81 -0.77
C SER A 4 -12.05 -8.52 -1.59
N PHE A 5 -10.86 -8.21 -2.08
CA PHE A 5 -10.61 -7.00 -2.88
C PHE A 5 -10.96 -7.19 -4.37
N SER A 6 -10.76 -8.39 -4.92
CA SER A 6 -10.99 -8.69 -6.35
C SER A 6 -12.48 -8.85 -6.71
N VAL A 7 -13.30 -9.34 -5.77
CA VAL A 7 -14.72 -9.65 -6.03
C VAL A 7 -15.59 -8.38 -6.13
N ASN A 8 -15.24 -7.29 -5.43
CA ASN A 8 -16.06 -6.08 -5.39
C ASN A 8 -15.96 -5.21 -6.64
N GLN A 9 -14.87 -5.30 -7.41
CA GLN A 9 -14.72 -4.60 -8.69
C GLN A 9 -15.55 -5.25 -9.82
N LYS A 10 -15.67 -6.59 -9.84
CA LYS A 10 -16.43 -7.32 -10.88
C LYS A 10 -17.94 -7.10 -10.82
N ARG A 11 -18.53 -6.86 -9.64
CA ARG A 11 -20.00 -6.71 -9.49
C ARG A 11 -20.55 -5.38 -10.04
N ARG A 12 -19.76 -4.31 -10.10
CA ARG A 12 -20.23 -2.99 -10.59
C ARG A 12 -20.31 -2.88 -12.12
N VAL A 13 -19.62 -3.73 -12.86
CA VAL A 13 -19.62 -3.71 -14.33
C VAL A 13 -20.81 -4.49 -14.92
N LEU A 14 -21.25 -5.56 -14.24
CA LEU A 14 -22.34 -6.41 -14.71
C LEU A 14 -23.75 -5.79 -14.61
N SER A 15 -23.95 -4.77 -13.77
CA SER A 15 -25.30 -4.18 -13.58
C SER A 15 -25.71 -3.15 -14.65
N ARG A 16 -24.82 -2.77 -15.58
CA ARG A 16 -25.12 -1.80 -16.65
C ARG A 16 -25.42 -2.42 -18.02
N GLY A 17 -25.21 -3.73 -18.19
CA GLY A 17 -25.49 -4.45 -19.44
C GLY A 17 -26.89 -5.06 -19.56
N ALA A 18 -27.66 -5.13 -18.46
CA ALA A 18 -28.92 -5.87 -18.40
C ALA A 18 -30.18 -5.08 -18.86
N HIS A 19 -30.03 -3.87 -19.42
CA HIS A 19 -31.15 -3.02 -19.84
C HIS A 19 -31.33 -2.85 -21.35
N ILE A 20 -30.51 -3.52 -22.18
CA ILE A 20 -30.63 -3.43 -23.65
C ILE A 20 -31.33 -4.66 -24.27
N ILE A 21 -31.53 -5.75 -23.52
CA ILE A 21 -32.03 -7.02 -24.08
C ILE A 21 -33.58 -7.16 -23.99
N THR A 22 -34.27 -6.31 -23.22
CA THR A 22 -35.72 -6.47 -22.96
C THR A 22 -36.64 -5.65 -23.88
N ARG A 23 -36.31 -5.50 -25.17
CA ARG A 23 -37.19 -4.78 -26.12
C ARG A 23 -37.47 -5.47 -27.47
N PHE A 24 -37.23 -6.77 -27.57
CA PHE A 24 -37.45 -7.53 -28.81
C PHE A 24 -38.40 -8.74 -28.69
N MET A 25 -39.24 -8.80 -27.67
CA MET A 25 -40.16 -9.93 -27.45
C MET A 25 -41.64 -9.55 -27.37
N ILE A 26 -42.10 -8.55 -28.12
CA ILE A 26 -43.55 -8.34 -28.30
C ILE A 26 -43.78 -7.78 -29.71
N GLN A 27 -44.15 -8.64 -30.68
CA GLN A 27 -45.23 -8.44 -31.66
C GLN A 27 -45.42 -9.74 -32.46
N PRO A 28 -46.66 -10.28 -32.57
CA PRO A 28 -46.97 -11.45 -33.37
C PRO A 28 -47.34 -11.08 -34.82
N GLU A 29 -47.29 -12.07 -35.71
CA GLU A 29 -47.70 -12.06 -37.12
C GLU A 29 -46.77 -11.38 -38.14
N LYS A 30 -46.03 -12.22 -38.88
CA LYS A 30 -46.03 -12.26 -40.35
C LYS A 30 -45.30 -13.52 -40.83
N HIS A 31 -45.86 -14.12 -41.89
CA HIS A 31 -45.39 -15.32 -42.59
C HIS A 31 -43.86 -15.43 -42.67
N ILE A 32 -43.31 -16.52 -42.14
CA ILE A 32 -41.92 -16.92 -42.38
C ILE A 32 -41.94 -17.85 -43.60
N ASP A 33 -41.38 -17.39 -44.71
CA ASP A 33 -41.19 -18.20 -45.91
C ASP A 33 -40.36 -19.45 -45.60
N THR A 34 -40.85 -20.61 -46.03
CA THR A 34 -40.22 -21.94 -45.80
C THR A 34 -38.82 -22.08 -46.43
N ALA A 35 -38.43 -21.15 -47.31
CA ALA A 35 -37.09 -21.08 -47.89
C ALA A 35 -36.04 -20.38 -46.99
N VAL A 36 -36.46 -19.65 -45.94
CA VAL A 36 -35.56 -18.85 -45.08
C VAL A 36 -35.19 -19.59 -43.79
N LEU A 37 -36.01 -20.58 -43.40
CA LEU A 37 -35.84 -21.41 -42.21
C LEU A 37 -34.49 -22.17 -42.14
N PRO A 38 -33.97 -22.80 -43.21
CA PRO A 38 -32.66 -23.47 -43.14
C PRO A 38 -31.50 -22.48 -43.03
N LEU A 39 -31.64 -21.26 -43.56
CA LEU A 39 -30.60 -20.22 -43.49
C LEU A 39 -30.53 -19.61 -42.08
N VAL A 40 -31.68 -19.38 -41.44
CA VAL A 40 -31.77 -18.89 -40.05
C VAL A 40 -31.28 -19.95 -39.06
N LEU A 41 -31.58 -21.23 -39.30
CA LEU A 41 -31.06 -22.33 -38.48
C LEU A 41 -29.54 -22.49 -38.62
N LEU A 42 -28.99 -22.36 -39.84
CA LEU A 42 -27.55 -22.38 -40.07
C LEU A 42 -26.86 -21.18 -39.42
N PHE A 43 -27.47 -20.00 -39.48
CA PHE A 43 -26.94 -18.78 -38.83
C PHE A 43 -26.97 -18.89 -37.30
N CYS A 44 -28.05 -19.44 -36.72
CA CYS A 44 -28.12 -19.75 -35.28
C CYS A 44 -27.12 -20.83 -34.86
N LEU A 45 -26.87 -21.85 -35.68
CA LEU A 45 -25.88 -22.89 -35.41
C LEU A 45 -24.45 -22.34 -35.45
N ILE A 46 -24.15 -21.45 -36.40
CA ILE A 46 -22.87 -20.73 -36.49
C ILE A 46 -22.70 -19.78 -35.30
N LEU A 47 -23.76 -19.06 -34.89
CA LEU A 47 -23.73 -18.21 -33.69
C LEU A 47 -23.57 -19.03 -32.39
N LEU A 48 -24.15 -20.22 -32.29
CA LEU A 48 -23.95 -21.14 -31.17
C LEU A 48 -22.53 -21.75 -31.16
N LEU A 49 -21.94 -22.02 -32.33
CA LEU A 49 -20.55 -22.47 -32.45
C LEU A 49 -19.54 -21.35 -32.12
N ILE A 50 -19.85 -20.10 -32.46
CA ILE A 50 -19.02 -18.92 -32.12
C ILE A 50 -19.19 -18.56 -30.63
N ALA A 51 -20.41 -18.69 -30.08
CA ALA A 51 -20.68 -18.43 -28.65
C ALA A 51 -20.12 -19.55 -27.74
N GLY A 52 -19.98 -20.77 -28.23
CA GLY A 52 -19.35 -21.89 -27.52
C GLY A 52 -17.81 -21.86 -27.51
N GLY A 53 -17.18 -21.02 -28.33
CA GLY A 53 -15.73 -21.04 -28.60
C GLY A 53 -14.86 -20.10 -27.76
N PHE A 54 -15.43 -19.20 -26.96
CA PHE A 54 -14.65 -18.23 -26.18
C PHE A 54 -15.19 -18.06 -24.75
N SER A 55 -15.24 -19.16 -24.01
CA SER A 55 -15.04 -19.08 -22.57
C SER A 55 -13.54 -19.23 -22.31
N ALA A 56 -12.79 -18.14 -22.41
CA ALA A 56 -11.47 -18.06 -21.81
C ALA A 56 -11.66 -18.04 -20.28
N GLN A 57 -12.01 -19.20 -19.72
CA GLN A 57 -11.82 -19.48 -18.31
C GLN A 57 -10.32 -19.46 -18.10
N SER A 58 -9.79 -18.34 -17.60
CA SER A 58 -8.45 -18.28 -17.06
C SER A 58 -8.37 -19.34 -15.96
N GLN A 59 -7.72 -20.45 -16.28
CA GLN A 59 -7.48 -21.51 -15.32
C GLN A 59 -6.49 -20.91 -14.31
N GLU A 60 -7.00 -20.54 -13.12
CA GLU A 60 -6.16 -20.01 -12.06
C GLU A 60 -4.99 -20.98 -11.84
N ALA A 61 -3.76 -20.47 -12.01
CA ALA A 61 -2.57 -21.30 -11.94
C ALA A 61 -2.52 -21.99 -10.56
N VAL A 62 -2.44 -23.32 -10.55
CA VAL A 62 -2.39 -24.08 -9.30
C VAL A 62 -1.05 -23.89 -8.62
N TRP A 63 -1.06 -23.53 -7.34
CA TRP A 63 0.15 -23.40 -6.51
C TRP A 63 0.88 -24.74 -6.41
N THR A 64 2.18 -24.75 -6.69
CA THR A 64 3.05 -25.89 -6.39
C THR A 64 3.20 -26.08 -4.89
N LYS A 65 3.65 -27.27 -4.45
CA LYS A 65 3.92 -27.55 -3.04
C LYS A 65 4.95 -26.57 -2.44
N GLN A 66 5.98 -26.20 -3.22
CA GLN A 66 7.02 -25.28 -2.78
C GLN A 66 6.49 -23.85 -2.63
N GLU A 67 5.75 -23.34 -3.62
CA GLU A 67 5.13 -22.01 -3.55
C GLU A 67 4.12 -21.93 -2.39
N ALA A 68 3.32 -22.98 -2.18
CA ALA A 68 2.39 -23.06 -1.06
C ALA A 68 3.11 -23.03 0.30
N ALA A 69 4.24 -23.73 0.45
CA ALA A 69 5.03 -23.71 1.67
C ALA A 69 5.63 -22.32 1.97
N ILE A 70 6.16 -21.63 0.94
CA ILE A 70 6.65 -20.25 1.06
C ILE A 70 5.50 -19.33 1.48
N ARG A 71 4.36 -19.40 0.80
CA ARG A 71 3.15 -18.62 1.12
C ARG A 71 2.70 -18.83 2.57
N ASP A 72 2.77 -20.05 3.08
CA ASP A 72 2.40 -20.36 4.46
C ASP A 72 3.36 -19.73 5.48
N GLN A 73 4.66 -19.70 5.18
CA GLN A 73 5.64 -19.00 6.01
C GLN A 73 5.42 -17.48 6.00
N ILE A 74 5.16 -16.88 4.82
CA ILE A 74 4.85 -15.44 4.70
C ILE A 74 3.66 -15.08 5.59
N ARG A 75 2.57 -15.87 5.54
CA ARG A 75 1.37 -15.65 6.37
C ARG A 75 1.63 -15.68 7.87
N ARG A 76 2.70 -16.32 8.31
CA ARG A 76 3.09 -16.44 9.72
C ARG A 76 4.13 -15.41 10.16
N LEU A 77 4.69 -14.59 9.26
CA LEU A 77 5.77 -13.65 9.59
C LEU A 77 5.43 -12.75 10.78
N ARG A 78 4.23 -12.15 10.81
CA ARG A 78 3.79 -11.28 11.92
C ARG A 78 3.66 -11.96 13.28
N SER A 79 3.66 -13.30 13.32
CA SER A 79 3.63 -14.07 14.57
C SER A 79 5.03 -14.35 15.14
N LEU A 80 6.08 -14.07 14.38
CA LEU A 80 7.46 -14.26 14.80
C LEU A 80 7.95 -13.07 15.64
N PRO A 81 8.90 -13.29 16.57
CA PRO A 81 9.69 -12.22 17.16
C PRO A 81 10.38 -11.36 16.10
N ASP A 82 10.60 -10.07 16.36
CA ASP A 82 11.11 -9.11 15.37
C ASP A 82 12.45 -9.55 14.74
N ASP A 83 13.39 -10.05 15.53
CA ASP A 83 14.69 -10.51 15.05
C ASP A 83 14.58 -11.78 14.18
N ALA A 84 13.69 -12.70 14.54
CA ALA A 84 13.40 -13.90 13.76
C ALA A 84 12.65 -13.57 12.47
N ARG A 85 11.78 -12.55 12.50
CA ARG A 85 11.01 -12.08 11.35
C ARG A 85 11.94 -11.55 10.26
N ALA A 86 12.92 -10.71 10.62
CA ALA A 86 13.93 -10.21 9.69
C ALA A 86 14.72 -11.35 9.01
N ARG A 87 15.28 -12.27 9.81
CA ARG A 87 16.04 -13.42 9.28
C ARG A 87 15.19 -14.33 8.38
N THR A 88 13.93 -14.57 8.77
CA THR A 88 13.01 -15.41 8.00
C THR A 88 12.65 -14.75 6.68
N THR A 89 12.37 -13.45 6.66
CA THR A 89 12.10 -12.69 5.43
C THR A 89 13.28 -12.74 4.46
N LYS A 90 14.51 -12.59 4.95
CA LYS A 90 15.71 -12.76 4.12
C LYS A 90 15.76 -14.15 3.47
N GLN A 91 15.54 -15.20 4.26
CA GLN A 91 15.53 -16.57 3.75
C GLN A 91 14.43 -16.78 2.71
N LEU A 92 13.21 -16.27 2.95
CA LEU A 92 12.11 -16.34 2.00
C LEU A 92 12.44 -15.62 0.69
N ALA A 93 13.09 -14.45 0.74
CA ALA A 93 13.53 -13.73 -0.46
C ALA A 93 14.47 -14.58 -1.32
N LEU A 94 15.40 -15.30 -0.69
CA LEU A 94 16.33 -16.21 -1.38
C LEU A 94 15.62 -17.44 -1.94
N ASP A 95 14.65 -18.00 -1.21
CA ASP A 95 13.88 -19.16 -1.65
C ASP A 95 12.95 -18.82 -2.82
N ILE A 96 12.32 -17.64 -2.80
CA ILE A 96 11.50 -17.13 -3.92
C ILE A 96 12.37 -16.93 -5.16
N ARG A 97 13.61 -16.42 -5.02
CA ARG A 97 14.52 -16.22 -6.16
C ARG A 97 14.79 -17.52 -6.92
N ARG A 98 14.84 -18.65 -6.21
CA ARG A 98 15.04 -20.00 -6.76
C ARG A 98 13.80 -20.60 -7.45
N LEU A 99 12.62 -20.02 -7.25
CA LEU A 99 11.42 -20.47 -7.96
C LEU A 99 11.54 -20.19 -9.47
N PRO A 100 10.97 -21.05 -10.33
CA PRO A 100 10.85 -20.77 -11.75
C PRO A 100 10.02 -19.50 -11.99
N ALA A 101 10.20 -18.85 -13.15
CA ALA A 101 9.37 -17.73 -13.59
C ALA A 101 7.95 -18.23 -13.96
N LYS A 102 7.18 -18.55 -12.92
CA LYS A 102 5.80 -19.04 -12.96
C LYS A 102 4.88 -18.01 -12.28
N PRO A 103 3.55 -18.08 -12.50
CA PRO A 103 2.61 -17.00 -12.16
C PRO A 103 2.64 -16.50 -10.72
N HIS A 104 3.10 -17.32 -9.76
CA HIS A 104 3.08 -16.97 -8.33
C HIS A 104 4.40 -16.38 -7.81
N LYS A 105 5.47 -16.35 -8.61
CA LYS A 105 6.77 -15.84 -8.14
C LYS A 105 6.69 -14.34 -7.81
N LEU A 106 6.06 -13.55 -8.68
CA LEU A 106 5.84 -12.12 -8.44
C LEU A 106 4.94 -11.89 -7.23
N ASP A 107 3.84 -12.64 -7.11
CA ASP A 107 2.93 -12.53 -5.97
C ASP A 107 3.63 -12.78 -4.63
N LEU A 108 4.49 -13.80 -4.56
CA LEU A 108 5.27 -14.11 -3.36
C LEU A 108 6.31 -13.03 -3.06
N ALA A 109 7.04 -12.58 -4.09
CA ALA A 109 8.04 -11.51 -3.95
C ALA A 109 7.40 -10.20 -3.48
N PHE A 110 6.25 -9.83 -4.05
CA PHE A 110 5.49 -8.66 -3.65
C PHE A 110 4.96 -8.80 -2.23
N ALA A 111 4.45 -9.98 -1.85
CA ALA A 111 3.93 -10.22 -0.51
C ALA A 111 5.00 -10.10 0.59
N ILE A 112 6.25 -10.52 0.34
CA ILE A 112 7.33 -10.30 1.33
C ILE A 112 7.77 -8.84 1.40
N ALA A 113 7.75 -8.11 0.28
CA ALA A 113 8.11 -6.69 0.24
C ALA A 113 7.19 -5.86 1.13
N ASN A 114 5.87 -6.02 0.97
CA ASN A 114 4.82 -5.37 1.76
C ASN A 114 4.88 -5.64 3.29
N LEU A 115 5.67 -6.63 3.72
CA LEU A 115 5.83 -6.98 5.13
C LEU A 115 7.21 -6.64 5.69
N SER A 116 8.15 -6.24 4.83
CA SER A 116 9.57 -6.11 5.16
C SER A 116 9.95 -4.77 5.79
N THR A 117 9.01 -3.84 5.86
CA THR A 117 9.19 -2.48 6.39
C THR A 117 8.41 -2.22 7.69
N GLU A 118 7.64 -3.19 8.17
CA GLU A 118 6.91 -3.14 9.43
C GLU A 118 7.87 -3.40 10.62
N GLY A 119 8.74 -2.44 10.92
CA GLY A 119 9.80 -2.53 11.93
C GLY A 119 11.20 -2.48 11.32
N ASP A 120 12.19 -2.98 12.06
CA ASP A 120 13.58 -2.99 11.60
C ASP A 120 14.00 -4.39 11.09
N PHE A 121 14.06 -4.52 9.77
CA PHE A 121 14.52 -5.73 9.09
C PHE A 121 16.02 -5.68 8.74
N GLY A 122 16.65 -4.52 8.89
CA GLY A 122 18.02 -4.25 8.49
C GLY A 122 18.22 -4.13 6.98
N ARG A 123 19.23 -3.32 6.59
CA ARG A 123 19.55 -3.02 5.18
C ARG A 123 19.82 -4.25 4.33
N GLU A 124 20.47 -5.27 4.90
CA GLU A 124 20.82 -6.49 4.15
C GLU A 124 19.55 -7.27 3.75
N THR A 125 18.60 -7.44 4.68
CA THR A 125 17.32 -8.11 4.40
C THR A 125 16.52 -7.33 3.38
N LEU A 126 16.39 -6.00 3.56
CA LEU A 126 15.67 -5.14 2.62
C LEU A 126 16.29 -5.18 1.22
N GLN A 127 17.63 -5.24 1.12
CA GLN A 127 18.32 -5.39 -0.15
C GLN A 127 17.99 -6.72 -0.83
N GLU A 128 17.94 -7.82 -0.09
CA GLU A 128 17.55 -9.12 -0.66
C GLU A 128 16.09 -9.14 -1.13
N VAL A 129 15.19 -8.53 -0.36
CA VAL A 129 13.77 -8.37 -0.71
C VAL A 129 13.60 -7.57 -2.00
N ALA A 130 14.23 -6.39 -2.07
CA ALA A 130 14.14 -5.53 -3.25
C ALA A 130 14.75 -6.18 -4.49
N THR A 131 15.87 -6.88 -4.35
CA THR A 131 16.50 -7.65 -5.44
C THR A 131 15.56 -8.75 -5.94
N THR A 132 14.95 -9.51 -5.02
CA THR A 132 14.00 -10.57 -5.38
C THR A 132 12.75 -10.03 -6.06
N LEU A 133 12.22 -8.89 -5.62
CA LEU A 133 11.08 -8.24 -6.26
C LEU A 133 11.43 -7.71 -7.66
N ALA A 134 12.57 -7.06 -7.82
CA ALA A 134 13.06 -6.60 -9.12
C ALA A 134 13.26 -7.77 -10.10
N ASP A 135 13.84 -8.88 -9.64
CA ASP A 135 14.02 -10.09 -10.46
C ASP A 135 12.68 -10.69 -10.89
N ALA A 136 11.68 -10.71 -10.00
CA ALA A 136 10.36 -11.22 -10.30
C ALA A 136 9.61 -10.33 -11.30
N LEU A 137 9.71 -9.01 -11.14
CA LEU A 137 9.15 -8.02 -12.08
C LEU A 137 9.75 -8.15 -13.48
N ARG A 138 11.07 -8.33 -13.60
CA ARG A 138 11.74 -8.54 -14.90
C ARG A 138 11.32 -9.84 -15.57
N ALA A 139 11.01 -10.87 -14.78
CA ALA A 139 10.63 -12.18 -15.29
C ALA A 139 9.16 -12.24 -15.76
N ASP A 140 8.27 -11.53 -15.08
CA ASP A 140 6.82 -11.53 -15.33
C ASP A 140 6.22 -10.14 -15.04
N PRO A 141 6.45 -9.14 -15.92
CA PRO A 141 6.01 -7.78 -15.68
C PRO A 141 4.48 -7.70 -15.75
N PRO A 142 3.79 -7.25 -14.68
CA PRO A 142 2.35 -7.09 -14.70
C PRO A 142 1.95 -5.92 -15.62
N PRO A 143 0.74 -5.95 -16.21
CA PRO A 143 0.28 -4.84 -17.04
C PRO A 143 0.05 -3.58 -16.19
N MET A 144 0.19 -2.40 -16.81
CA MET A 144 -0.19 -1.14 -16.17
C MET A 144 -1.66 -1.12 -15.77
N MET A 145 -1.97 -0.42 -14.68
CA MET A 145 -3.33 -0.20 -14.20
C MET A 145 -3.87 1.12 -14.76
N GLY A 146 -4.34 1.08 -16.01
CA GLY A 146 -4.73 2.30 -16.72
C GLY A 146 -3.51 3.16 -17.01
N THR A 147 -3.41 4.33 -16.36
CA THR A 147 -2.25 5.23 -16.44
C THR A 147 -1.29 5.09 -15.27
N GLU A 148 -1.61 4.23 -14.29
CA GLU A 148 -0.82 4.05 -13.08
C GLU A 148 0.11 2.81 -13.21
N PRO A 149 1.33 2.88 -12.66
CA PRO A 149 2.22 1.72 -12.56
C PRO A 149 1.57 0.64 -11.67
N ALA A 150 1.83 -0.63 -11.99
CA ALA A 150 1.29 -1.72 -11.18
C ALA A 150 1.85 -1.68 -9.74
N PRO A 151 1.08 -2.10 -8.71
CA PRO A 151 1.49 -2.01 -7.31
C PRO A 151 2.87 -2.59 -6.97
N PRO A 152 3.32 -3.74 -7.55
CA PRO A 152 4.65 -4.25 -7.27
C PRO A 152 5.79 -3.33 -7.73
N TYR A 153 5.57 -2.52 -8.78
CA TYR A 153 6.54 -1.48 -9.18
C TYR A 153 6.58 -0.32 -8.19
N VAL A 154 5.41 0.09 -7.66
CA VAL A 154 5.32 1.14 -6.63
C VAL A 154 6.04 0.71 -5.36
N GLU A 155 5.80 -0.51 -4.90
CA GLU A 155 6.47 -1.10 -3.73
C GLU A 155 8.00 -1.14 -3.89
N LEU A 156 8.50 -1.61 -5.05
CA LEU A 156 9.94 -1.59 -5.32
C LEU A 156 10.49 -0.16 -5.31
N ALA A 157 9.75 0.79 -5.88
CA ALA A 157 10.14 2.19 -5.91
C ALA A 157 10.15 2.81 -4.50
N GLU A 158 9.21 2.44 -3.62
CA GLU A 158 9.18 2.86 -2.22
C GLU A 158 10.42 2.36 -1.48
N LEU A 159 10.75 1.06 -1.60
CA LEU A 159 11.96 0.50 -0.99
C LEU A 159 13.22 1.24 -1.45
N VAL A 160 13.38 1.46 -2.76
CA VAL A 160 14.55 2.17 -3.32
C VAL A 160 14.60 3.62 -2.84
N ARG A 161 13.47 4.33 -2.84
CA ARG A 161 13.43 5.76 -2.51
C ARG A 161 13.58 6.02 -1.01
N TYR A 162 12.88 5.27 -0.16
CA TYR A 162 12.75 5.57 1.27
C TYR A 162 13.59 4.68 2.19
N GLU A 163 13.96 3.46 1.75
CA GLU A 163 14.90 2.60 2.50
C GLU A 163 16.32 2.61 1.90
N HIS A 164 16.51 3.33 0.79
CA HIS A 164 17.81 3.52 0.13
C HIS A 164 18.50 2.20 -0.29
N VAL A 165 17.72 1.16 -0.57
CA VAL A 165 18.23 -0.08 -1.18
C VAL A 165 18.52 0.13 -2.66
N LYS A 166 19.38 -0.70 -3.23
CA LYS A 166 19.78 -0.63 -4.63
C LYS A 166 19.06 -1.69 -5.45
N ALA A 167 18.00 -1.31 -6.15
CA ALA A 167 17.30 -2.21 -7.05
C ALA A 167 16.77 -1.44 -8.27
N ASN A 168 16.60 -2.14 -9.39
CA ASN A 168 16.02 -1.62 -10.61
C ASN A 168 15.34 -2.77 -11.35
N ALA A 169 14.11 -2.56 -11.80
CA ALA A 169 13.35 -3.54 -12.56
C ALA A 169 13.51 -3.40 -14.09
N ASP A 170 14.28 -2.42 -14.58
CA ASP A 170 14.55 -2.19 -16.02
C ASP A 170 13.27 -2.10 -16.89
N ASP A 171 12.19 -1.57 -16.33
CA ASP A 171 10.88 -1.43 -16.96
C ASP A 171 10.38 0.03 -16.85
N PRO A 172 9.73 0.62 -17.88
CA PRO A 172 9.18 1.96 -17.83
C PRO A 172 8.21 2.21 -16.66
N GLN A 173 7.48 1.19 -16.19
CA GLN A 173 6.62 1.29 -15.01
C GLN A 173 7.39 1.60 -13.73
N PHE A 174 8.64 1.12 -13.61
CA PHE A 174 9.47 1.44 -12.45
C PHE A 174 9.86 2.92 -12.44
N ALA A 175 10.23 3.48 -13.60
CA ALA A 175 10.49 4.91 -13.73
C ALA A 175 9.21 5.74 -13.46
N ALA A 176 8.05 5.29 -13.95
CA ALA A 176 6.77 5.92 -13.66
C ALA A 176 6.41 5.88 -12.17
N ALA A 177 6.69 4.77 -11.48
CA ALA A 177 6.51 4.64 -10.03
C ALA A 177 7.40 5.62 -9.25
N LEU A 178 8.69 5.72 -9.59
CA LEU A 178 9.60 6.70 -8.97
C LEU A 178 9.13 8.15 -9.20
N ALA A 179 8.70 8.48 -10.42
CA ALA A 179 8.17 9.80 -10.75
C ALA A 179 6.87 10.12 -9.99
N LYS A 180 5.99 9.13 -9.84
CA LYS A 180 4.78 9.25 -9.02
C LYS A 180 5.11 9.54 -7.56
N LEU A 181 6.04 8.79 -6.96
CA LEU A 181 6.44 9.01 -5.57
C LEU A 181 7.07 10.39 -5.37
N ASP A 182 7.86 10.86 -6.34
CA ASP A 182 8.40 12.22 -6.31
C ASP A 182 7.30 13.29 -6.36
N ALA A 183 6.30 13.12 -7.23
CA ALA A 183 5.16 14.02 -7.29
C ALA A 183 4.32 14.01 -6.00
N ASP A 184 4.16 12.83 -5.37
CA ASP A 184 3.50 12.69 -4.08
C ASP A 184 4.27 13.46 -2.98
N ASP A 185 5.60 13.33 -2.93
CA ASP A 185 6.45 14.06 -1.98
C ASP A 185 6.40 15.57 -2.20
N GLN A 186 6.42 16.04 -3.44
CA GLN A 186 6.26 17.47 -3.75
C GLN A 186 4.87 18.01 -3.40
N SER A 187 3.84 17.15 -3.44
CA SER A 187 2.51 17.50 -2.95
C SER A 187 2.50 17.64 -1.42
N ARG A 188 3.06 16.66 -0.71
CA ARG A 188 3.15 16.65 0.76
C ARG A 188 4.02 17.80 1.29
N GLN A 189 5.13 18.08 0.60
CA GLN A 189 6.01 19.24 0.86
C GLN A 189 5.26 20.57 0.89
N ARG A 190 4.27 20.73 0.01
CA ARG A 190 3.47 21.95 -0.12
C ARG A 190 2.16 21.90 0.68
N ALA A 191 1.83 20.74 1.25
CA ALA A 191 0.63 20.58 2.04
C ALA A 191 0.69 21.51 3.26
N ASP A 192 -0.45 22.08 3.59
CA ASP A 192 -0.64 22.79 4.85
C ASP A 192 -2.00 22.43 5.40
N PHE A 193 -2.09 22.42 6.71
CA PHE A 193 -3.32 22.13 7.41
C PHE A 193 -3.33 22.84 8.75
N THR A 194 -4.53 23.02 9.30
CA THR A 194 -4.72 23.36 10.69
C THR A 194 -5.66 22.34 11.31
N LEU A 195 -5.20 21.66 12.36
CA LEU A 195 -6.02 20.74 13.16
C LEU A 195 -5.95 21.12 14.63
N THR A 196 -6.93 20.66 15.39
CA THR A 196 -7.01 20.88 16.83
C THR A 196 -6.56 19.63 17.58
N ASP A 197 -5.77 19.80 18.62
CA ASP A 197 -5.35 18.71 19.50
C ASP A 197 -6.41 18.35 20.57
N LEU A 198 -6.17 17.26 21.30
CA LEU A 198 -7.02 16.81 22.40
C LEU A 198 -7.14 17.80 23.57
N GLN A 199 -6.31 18.85 23.61
CA GLN A 199 -6.34 19.93 24.61
C GLN A 199 -7.05 21.18 24.07
N GLY A 200 -7.54 21.17 22.83
CA GLY A 200 -8.22 22.30 22.20
C GLY A 200 -7.29 23.32 21.56
N LYS A 201 -5.97 23.04 21.48
CA LYS A 201 -5.00 23.93 20.83
C LYS A 201 -4.97 23.65 19.32
N ALA A 202 -5.01 24.72 18.54
CA ALA A 202 -4.82 24.65 17.09
C ALA A 202 -3.33 24.54 16.73
N TRP A 203 -3.02 23.69 15.74
CA TRP A 203 -1.69 23.48 15.20
C TRP A 203 -1.74 23.63 13.68
N THR A 204 -0.94 24.54 13.15
CA THR A 204 -0.78 24.78 11.70
C THR A 204 0.61 24.33 11.26
N LEU A 205 0.71 23.47 10.25
CA LEU A 205 2.01 22.89 9.85
C LEU A 205 3.01 23.97 9.41
N GLN A 206 2.61 24.90 8.53
CA GLN A 206 3.50 25.97 8.08
C GLN A 206 3.92 26.95 9.18
N ALA A 207 3.12 27.10 10.24
CA ALA A 207 3.46 27.93 11.39
C ALA A 207 4.59 27.33 12.25
N LEU A 208 4.99 26.08 11.99
CA LEU A 208 6.07 25.39 12.69
C LEU A 208 7.43 25.51 12.00
N ARG A 209 7.57 26.31 10.94
CA ARG A 209 8.90 26.65 10.39
C ARG A 209 9.82 27.15 11.50
N GLY A 210 11.09 26.74 11.44
CA GLY A 210 12.08 26.87 12.51
C GLY A 210 12.11 25.70 13.50
N LYS A 211 11.18 24.74 13.38
CA LYS A 211 11.14 23.49 14.16
C LYS A 211 11.37 22.29 13.25
N VAL A 212 11.85 21.19 13.83
CA VAL A 212 11.77 19.89 13.16
C VAL A 212 10.40 19.30 13.49
N VAL A 213 9.64 18.89 12.49
CA VAL A 213 8.27 18.41 12.67
C VAL A 213 8.16 16.96 12.20
N LEU A 214 7.74 16.07 13.09
CA LEU A 214 7.37 14.70 12.74
C LEU A 214 5.84 14.61 12.70
N VAL A 215 5.28 14.36 11.52
CA VAL A 215 3.85 14.09 11.34
C VAL A 215 3.63 12.59 11.29
N ASN A 216 2.78 12.04 12.16
CA ASN A 216 2.51 10.61 12.27
C ASN A 216 1.00 10.35 12.15
N PHE A 217 0.58 9.55 11.17
CA PHE A 217 -0.80 9.11 11.00
C PHE A 217 -1.00 7.76 11.65
N TRP A 218 -2.00 7.66 12.54
CA TRP A 218 -2.23 6.47 13.36
C TRP A 218 -3.71 6.32 13.74
N ALA A 219 -4.06 5.18 14.34
CA ALA A 219 -5.39 4.95 14.91
C ALA A 219 -5.35 4.01 16.11
N THR A 220 -6.37 4.05 16.98
CA THR A 220 -6.36 3.27 18.23
C THR A 220 -6.46 1.76 18.01
N TRP A 221 -7.05 1.34 16.89
CA TRP A 221 -7.20 -0.05 16.48
C TRP A 221 -5.99 -0.60 15.72
N CYS A 222 -5.04 0.26 15.32
CA CYS A 222 -3.86 -0.12 14.57
C CYS A 222 -2.75 -0.62 15.52
N ASP A 223 -2.50 -1.93 15.53
CA ASP A 223 -1.51 -2.51 16.43
C ASP A 223 -0.06 -2.04 16.16
N PRO A 224 0.44 -2.02 14.91
CA PRO A 224 1.79 -1.51 14.62
C PRO A 224 1.95 -0.04 15.03
N CYS A 225 0.91 0.78 14.85
CA CYS A 225 0.91 2.17 15.30
C CYS A 225 1.13 2.26 16.82
N ARG A 226 0.41 1.47 17.62
CA ARG A 226 0.57 1.47 19.08
C ARG A 226 1.94 0.98 19.53
N ARG A 227 2.60 0.11 18.74
CA ARG A 227 3.94 -0.40 19.02
C ARG A 227 5.01 0.68 18.85
N GLU A 228 4.87 1.59 17.88
CA GLU A 228 5.86 2.65 17.62
C GLU A 228 5.69 3.92 18.49
N MET A 229 4.49 4.16 19.02
CA MET A 229 4.18 5.35 19.83
C MET A 229 5.07 5.52 21.09
N PRO A 230 5.43 4.49 21.87
CA PRO A 230 6.38 4.61 22.98
C PRO A 230 7.78 5.09 22.56
N ASP A 231 8.22 4.71 21.36
CA ASP A 231 9.49 5.16 20.79
C ASP A 231 9.42 6.64 20.40
N LEU A 232 8.29 7.07 19.80
CA LEU A 232 8.01 8.48 19.53
C LEU A 232 7.97 9.32 20.80
N GLU A 233 7.34 8.85 21.88
CA GLU A 233 7.31 9.55 23.17
C GLU A 233 8.72 9.73 23.74
N THR A 234 9.54 8.67 23.66
CA THR A 234 10.94 8.71 24.11
C THR A 234 11.73 9.77 23.35
N LEU A 235 11.61 9.82 22.03
CA LEU A 235 12.30 10.79 21.18
C LEU A 235 11.76 12.20 21.37
N TYR A 236 10.45 12.36 21.50
CA TYR A 236 9.82 13.65 21.78
C TYR A 236 10.33 14.24 23.09
N ARG A 237 10.37 13.47 24.18
CA ARG A 237 10.92 13.94 25.46
C ARG A 237 12.38 14.38 25.35
N ARG A 238 13.18 13.64 24.57
CA ARG A 238 14.60 13.95 24.35
C ARG A 238 14.80 15.23 23.54
N PHE A 239 14.04 15.42 22.47
CA PHE A 239 14.33 16.46 21.47
C PHE A 239 13.38 17.65 21.47
N LYS A 240 12.28 17.65 22.24
CA LYS A 240 11.33 18.79 22.26
C LYS A 240 12.00 20.13 22.59
N ASN A 241 12.97 20.13 23.50
CA ASN A 241 13.72 21.33 23.87
C ASN A 241 14.75 21.76 22.80
N GLN A 242 15.07 20.87 21.85
CA GLN A 242 15.91 21.16 20.68
C GLN A 242 15.07 21.56 19.45
N GLY A 243 13.75 21.68 19.63
CA GLY A 243 12.82 22.13 18.60
C GLY A 243 12.11 21.00 17.85
N LEU A 244 12.09 19.77 18.35
CA LEU A 244 11.20 18.73 17.81
C LEU A 244 9.74 18.98 18.20
N VAL A 245 8.85 18.91 17.23
CA VAL A 245 7.40 18.83 17.41
C VAL A 245 6.91 17.53 16.77
N VAL A 246 6.19 16.71 17.53
CA VAL A 246 5.50 15.53 16.99
C VAL A 246 4.02 15.87 16.87
N LEU A 247 3.44 15.73 15.69
CA LEU A 247 2.01 15.87 15.42
C LEU A 247 1.45 14.49 15.09
N ALA A 248 0.89 13.81 16.09
CA ALA A 248 0.27 12.51 15.91
C ALA A 248 -1.22 12.70 15.53
N ILE A 249 -1.55 12.48 14.27
CA ILE A 249 -2.86 12.72 13.66
C ILE A 249 -3.66 11.42 13.63
N SER A 250 -4.89 11.47 14.16
CA SER A 250 -5.83 10.36 14.13
C SER A 250 -7.20 10.83 13.63
N ASP A 251 -7.82 10.06 12.75
CA ASP A 251 -9.19 10.24 12.27
C ASP A 251 -10.23 9.40 13.05
N ASP A 252 -9.77 8.63 14.05
CA ASP A 252 -10.58 7.80 14.94
C ASP A 252 -11.41 8.65 15.95
N ASP A 253 -12.32 8.00 16.67
CA ASP A 253 -13.16 8.61 17.69
C ASP A 253 -12.33 9.30 18.78
N ALA A 254 -12.62 10.59 19.04
CA ALA A 254 -11.90 11.42 19.99
C ALA A 254 -11.87 10.84 21.41
N GLY A 255 -12.94 10.15 21.84
CA GLY A 255 -13.02 9.51 23.14
C GLY A 255 -12.04 8.34 23.26
N LYS A 256 -12.00 7.46 22.26
CA LYS A 256 -11.04 6.34 22.19
C LYS A 256 -9.60 6.83 22.14
N VAL A 257 -9.32 7.83 21.30
CA VAL A 257 -7.99 8.45 21.20
C VAL A 257 -7.58 8.99 22.57
N LYS A 258 -8.41 9.81 23.20
CA LYS A 258 -8.13 10.39 24.53
C LYS A 258 -7.88 9.33 25.59
N GLN A 259 -8.69 8.26 25.62
CA GLN A 259 -8.53 7.16 26.56
C GLN A 259 -7.15 6.52 26.41
N LEU A 260 -6.74 6.17 25.19
CA LEU A 260 -5.45 5.54 24.94
C LEU A 260 -4.28 6.46 25.31
N ILE A 261 -4.34 7.74 24.92
CA ILE A 261 -3.27 8.71 25.21
C ILE A 261 -3.08 8.90 26.72
N VAL A 262 -4.18 8.99 27.48
CA VAL A 262 -4.12 9.10 28.95
C VAL A 262 -3.58 7.81 29.58
N GLU A 263 -4.05 6.65 29.15
CA GLU A 263 -3.60 5.35 29.66
C GLU A 263 -2.10 5.15 29.45
N LYS A 264 -1.60 5.47 28.25
CA LYS A 264 -0.18 5.30 27.88
C LYS A 264 0.70 6.48 28.28
N ARG A 265 0.12 7.58 28.74
CA ARG A 265 0.81 8.80 29.20
C ARG A 265 1.71 9.43 28.14
N PHE A 266 1.26 9.43 26.89
CA PHE A 266 1.95 10.13 25.81
C PHE A 266 1.77 11.65 25.96
N THR A 267 2.83 12.42 25.66
CA THR A 267 2.89 13.85 25.95
C THR A 267 3.11 14.73 24.72
N TYR A 268 3.38 14.13 23.55
CA TYR A 268 3.36 14.86 22.29
C TYR A 268 1.94 15.27 21.89
N PRO A 269 1.78 16.35 21.10
CA PRO A 269 0.51 16.75 20.52
C PRO A 269 -0.17 15.62 19.73
N VAL A 270 -1.45 15.38 20.05
CA VAL A 270 -2.31 14.42 19.33
C VAL A 270 -3.48 15.17 18.75
N LEU A 271 -3.53 15.23 17.42
CA LEU A 271 -4.45 16.04 16.62
C LEU A 271 -5.56 15.14 16.06
N LEU A 272 -6.77 15.68 16.00
CA LEU A 272 -7.93 14.98 15.45
C LEU A 272 -8.20 15.45 14.03
N ASP A 273 -8.36 14.51 13.09
CA ASP A 273 -8.73 14.74 11.69
C ASP A 273 -10.11 14.15 11.38
N PRO A 274 -11.20 14.68 11.98
CA PRO A 274 -12.53 14.15 11.74
C PRO A 274 -12.90 14.31 10.26
N GLY A 275 -13.29 13.20 9.63
CA GLY A 275 -13.61 13.18 8.20
C GLY A 275 -12.38 13.09 7.30
N ARG A 276 -11.20 12.74 7.84
CA ARG A 276 -10.00 12.32 7.09
C ARG A 276 -9.45 13.36 6.11
N LYS A 277 -9.72 14.65 6.32
CA LYS A 277 -9.34 15.69 5.33
C LYS A 277 -7.83 15.81 5.17
N VAL A 278 -7.08 15.78 6.28
CA VAL A 278 -5.62 15.85 6.25
C VAL A 278 -5.02 14.51 5.83
N THR A 279 -5.65 13.41 6.25
CA THR A 279 -5.29 12.05 5.85
C THR A 279 -5.39 11.88 4.33
N ASP A 280 -6.45 12.40 3.70
CA ASP A 280 -6.65 12.39 2.26
C ASP A 280 -5.71 13.38 1.55
N LEU A 281 -5.48 14.57 2.13
CA LEU A 281 -4.51 15.56 1.64
C LEU A 281 -3.10 14.97 1.51
N PHE A 282 -2.69 14.11 2.46
CA PHE A 282 -1.41 13.43 2.47
C PHE A 282 -1.39 12.12 1.65
N ARG A 283 -2.54 11.71 1.09
CA ARG A 283 -2.73 10.46 0.33
C ARG A 283 -2.35 9.24 1.16
N ILE A 284 -2.88 9.16 2.38
CA ILE A 284 -2.58 8.06 3.31
C ILE A 284 -3.53 6.89 3.06
N GLU A 285 -3.00 5.82 2.47
CA GLU A 285 -3.74 4.59 2.17
C GLU A 285 -3.57 3.51 3.27
N GLY A 286 -2.47 3.59 4.04
CA GLY A 286 -2.15 2.66 5.13
C GLY A 286 -1.52 3.39 6.32
N ILE A 287 -1.66 2.81 7.51
CA ILE A 287 -1.09 3.32 8.76
C ILE A 287 -0.32 2.21 9.51
N PRO A 288 0.74 2.57 10.27
CA PRO A 288 1.24 3.92 10.49
C PRO A 288 1.95 4.52 9.27
N LYS A 289 1.93 5.85 9.15
CA LYS A 289 2.71 6.58 8.16
C LYS A 289 3.33 7.82 8.81
N SER A 290 4.63 8.01 8.62
CA SER A 290 5.37 9.10 9.27
C SER A 290 6.16 9.92 8.26
N PHE A 291 6.21 11.24 8.49
CA PHE A 291 6.92 12.22 7.67
C PHE A 291 7.74 13.13 8.57
N VAL A 292 8.95 13.49 8.17
CA VAL A 292 9.80 14.43 8.89
C VAL A 292 10.08 15.64 8.02
N TYR A 293 9.74 16.81 8.56
CA TYR A 293 10.06 18.11 7.99
C TYR A 293 11.20 18.75 8.79
N ASP A 294 12.17 19.31 8.07
CA ASP A 294 13.25 20.10 8.67
C ASP A 294 12.80 21.52 9.06
N ARG A 295 13.75 22.32 9.55
CA ARG A 295 13.49 23.67 10.05
C ARG A 295 13.06 24.66 8.96
N ASP A 296 13.35 24.39 7.69
CA ASP A 296 12.88 25.23 6.58
C ASP A 296 11.47 24.81 6.11
N GLY A 297 10.93 23.73 6.70
CA GLY A 297 9.68 23.10 6.31
C GLY A 297 9.85 22.20 5.09
N LYS A 298 11.04 21.65 4.85
CA LYS A 298 11.29 20.66 3.80
C LYS A 298 11.10 19.24 4.32
N LEU A 299 10.33 18.43 3.60
CA LEU A 299 10.17 17.01 3.78
C LEU A 299 11.51 16.34 3.46
N VAL A 300 12.15 15.82 4.50
CA VAL A 300 13.46 15.20 4.41
C VAL A 300 13.41 13.68 4.58
N ALA A 301 12.39 13.15 5.25
CA ALA A 301 12.23 11.70 5.39
C ALA A 301 10.76 11.28 5.42
N GLN A 302 10.52 10.05 4.96
CA GLN A 302 9.22 9.37 5.01
C GLN A 302 9.41 7.92 5.44
N ALA A 303 8.49 7.40 6.24
CA ALA A 303 8.40 5.98 6.56
C ALA A 303 7.39 5.27 5.64
N ILE A 304 7.70 4.04 5.24
CA ILE A 304 6.76 3.19 4.49
C ILE A 304 5.70 2.65 5.45
N ASP A 305 6.13 1.99 6.53
CA ASP A 305 5.30 1.44 7.62
C ASP A 305 5.89 1.80 9.01
N MET A 306 5.59 0.95 10.01
CA MET A 306 6.03 1.06 11.41
C MET A 306 7.55 1.23 11.53
N ARG A 307 8.00 2.16 12.38
CA ARG A 307 9.43 2.34 12.67
C ARG A 307 9.77 2.00 14.12
N THR A 308 11.00 1.54 14.32
CA THR A 308 11.63 1.45 15.65
C THR A 308 12.21 2.81 16.06
N ARG A 309 12.54 2.97 17.35
CA ARG A 309 13.27 4.15 17.85
C ARG A 309 14.53 4.48 17.07
N GLY A 310 15.29 3.46 16.66
CA GLY A 310 16.53 3.64 15.90
C GLY A 310 16.26 4.27 14.54
N GLN A 311 15.29 3.72 13.81
CA GLN A 311 14.89 4.24 12.49
C GLN A 311 14.30 5.65 12.59
N PHE A 312 13.48 5.96 13.61
CA PHE A 312 13.02 7.33 13.82
C PHE A 312 14.17 8.29 14.12
N LEU A 313 15.17 7.87 14.90
CA LEU A 313 16.36 8.68 15.15
C LEU A 313 17.12 8.96 13.85
N GLU A 314 17.26 7.97 12.97
CA GLU A 314 17.86 8.16 11.64
C GLU A 314 17.06 9.15 10.78
N MET A 315 15.73 9.07 10.80
CA MET A 315 14.87 10.04 10.10
C MET A 315 15.03 11.46 10.67
N LEU A 316 15.06 11.61 12.00
CA LEU A 316 15.23 12.90 12.67
C LEU A 316 16.64 13.49 12.45
N ALA A 317 17.66 12.63 12.31
CA ALA A 317 19.02 13.05 11.99
C ALA A 317 19.11 13.74 10.61
N GLN A 318 18.27 13.36 9.65
CA GLN A 318 18.19 14.05 8.35
C GLN A 318 17.66 15.49 8.47
N ALA A 319 16.94 15.80 9.55
CA ALA A 319 16.49 17.15 9.90
C ALA A 319 17.44 17.88 10.88
N GLY A 320 18.62 17.30 11.17
CA GLY A 320 19.62 17.88 12.05
C GLY A 320 19.30 17.75 13.54
N LEU A 321 18.74 16.61 13.98
CA LEU A 321 18.62 16.23 15.40
C LEU A 321 19.47 14.99 15.69
N HIS A 322 20.38 15.08 16.67
CA HIS A 322 21.33 14.02 17.05
C HIS A 322 21.28 13.75 18.57
#